data_AF-A0A023GI88-F1
#
_entry.id   AF-A0A023GI88-F1
#
_cell.length_a   1.000
_cell.length_b   1.000
_cell.length_c   1.000
_cell.angle_alpha   90.00
_cell.angle_beta   90.00
_cell.angle_gamma   90.00
#
_symmetry.space_group_name_H-M   'P 1'
#
loop_
_entity.id
_entity.type
_entity.pdbx_description
1 polymer ?
#
loop_
_entity_poly.entity_id
_entity_poly.type
_entity_poly.pdbx_seq_one_letter_code
_entity_poly.pdbx_strand_id
1 'polypeptide(L)'
;MSDSESLDTDEELQESLAKGELKPGLYAIAPHVKKEFINNTAVLKQKLAEMELDLDWVETLTMVNGLAPLTPELSEQFGDMELEKNRKGAVIKGSSEDPVHHDFKREMAFYRQAQAAVLEGIPRLHQLGVVTRRPDDYFAQMAKSDTHMTK
;
A
#
# COMPACT_ATOMS: atom_id res chain seq x y z
N MET A 1 -32.87 -8.31 21.33
CA MET A 1 -32.70 -7.44 22.51
C MET A 1 -32.06 -8.27 23.60
N SER A 2 -31.13 -7.66 24.35
CA SER A 2 -30.35 -8.20 25.47
C SER A 2 -29.08 -9.00 25.13
N ASP A 3 -28.00 -8.26 24.90
CA ASP A 3 -26.61 -8.72 25.06
C ASP A 3 -25.91 -7.85 26.14
N SER A 4 -26.70 -7.33 27.08
CA SER A 4 -26.31 -6.27 28.03
C SER A 4 -26.07 -6.76 29.46
N GLU A 5 -26.25 -8.04 29.75
CA GLU A 5 -26.07 -8.60 31.11
C GLU A 5 -24.61 -8.98 31.45
N SER A 6 -23.67 -8.81 30.52
CA SER A 6 -22.27 -9.24 30.71
C SER A 6 -21.35 -8.19 31.36
N LEU A 7 -21.79 -6.93 31.47
CA LEU A 7 -20.97 -5.85 32.01
C LEU A 7 -21.10 -5.71 33.53
N ASP A 8 -22.29 -5.97 34.09
CA ASP A 8 -22.57 -5.77 35.51
C ASP A 8 -21.82 -6.76 36.41
N THR A 9 -21.53 -7.96 35.90
CA THR A 9 -20.89 -9.03 36.69
C THR A 9 -19.41 -8.77 37.02
N ASP A 10 -18.69 -8.04 36.17
CA ASP A 10 -17.26 -7.76 36.39
C ASP A 10 -17.06 -6.61 37.40
N GLU A 11 -17.98 -5.64 37.41
CA GLU A 11 -18.00 -4.51 38.35
C GLU A 11 -18.36 -4.99 39.77
N GLU A 12 -19.38 -5.84 39.91
CA GLU A 12 -19.76 -6.46 41.19
C GLU A 12 -18.61 -7.29 41.82
N LEU A 13 -17.82 -7.98 40.99
CA LEU A 13 -16.65 -8.75 41.45
C LEU A 13 -15.54 -7.84 41.98
N GLN A 14 -15.31 -6.69 41.35
CA GLN A 14 -14.34 -5.69 41.81
C GLN A 14 -14.75 -5.07 43.15
N GLU A 15 -16.04 -4.74 43.31
CA GLU A 15 -16.56 -4.24 44.59
C GLU A 15 -16.45 -5.28 45.71
N SER A 16 -16.76 -6.54 45.41
CA SER A 16 -16.70 -7.64 46.39
C SER A 16 -15.26 -7.94 46.83
N LEU A 17 -14.29 -7.74 45.94
CA LEU A 17 -12.86 -7.78 46.27
C LEU A 17 -12.47 -6.62 47.19
N ALA A 18 -12.92 -5.40 46.88
CA ALA A 18 -12.63 -4.20 47.66
C ALA A 18 -13.28 -4.23 49.06
N LYS A 19 -14.49 -4.81 49.16
CA LYS A 19 -15.20 -5.06 50.43
C LYS A 19 -14.56 -6.19 51.26
N GLY A 20 -13.60 -6.94 50.70
CA GLY A 20 -12.88 -8.00 51.40
C GLY A 20 -13.68 -9.30 51.55
N GLU A 21 -14.77 -9.46 50.81
CA GLU A 21 -15.64 -10.64 50.86
C GLU A 21 -15.00 -11.84 50.12
N LEU A 22 -14.12 -11.55 49.15
CA LEU A 22 -13.33 -12.55 48.44
C LEU A 22 -12.10 -12.96 49.26
N LYS A 23 -12.15 -14.17 49.82
CA LYS A 23 -11.05 -14.74 50.62
C LYS A 23 -9.81 -15.01 49.74
N PRO A 24 -8.58 -14.84 50.28
CA PRO A 24 -7.35 -15.25 49.60
C PRO A 24 -7.43 -16.74 49.22
N GLY A 25 -7.42 -17.04 47.92
CA GLY A 25 -7.62 -18.39 47.37
C GLY A 25 -8.91 -18.57 46.56
N LEU A 26 -9.89 -17.66 46.67
CA LEU A 26 -11.08 -17.61 45.80
C LEU A 26 -10.87 -16.76 44.54
N TYR A 27 -9.83 -15.92 44.53
CA TYR A 27 -9.42 -15.11 43.40
C TYR A 27 -7.95 -15.38 43.07
N ALA A 28 -7.61 -15.28 41.79
CA ALA A 28 -6.24 -15.26 41.32
C ALA A 28 -6.01 -13.93 40.59
N ILE A 29 -4.88 -13.28 40.85
CA ILE A 29 -4.44 -12.13 40.05
C ILE A 29 -4.04 -12.72 38.70
N ALA A 30 -4.96 -12.71 37.74
CA ALA A 30 -4.60 -13.01 36.37
C ALA A 30 -3.59 -11.93 35.92
N PRO A 31 -2.40 -12.30 35.42
CA PRO A 31 -1.55 -11.32 34.77
C PRO A 31 -2.38 -10.67 33.68
N HIS A 32 -2.42 -9.35 33.65
CA HIS A 32 -3.12 -8.61 32.59
C HIS A 32 -2.40 -8.92 31.26
N VAL A 33 -2.84 -9.97 30.58
CA VAL A 33 -2.29 -10.35 29.28
C VAL A 33 -2.73 -9.25 28.33
N LYS A 34 -1.78 -8.36 28.00
CA LYS A 34 -1.99 -7.33 26.99
C LYS A 34 -2.48 -8.04 25.72
N LYS A 35 -3.71 -7.77 25.33
CA LYS A 35 -4.28 -8.30 24.09
C LYS A 35 -3.39 -7.88 22.93
N GLU A 36 -2.85 -8.84 22.20
CA GLU A 36 -2.11 -8.56 20.97
C GLU A 36 -3.12 -8.11 19.91
N PHE A 37 -3.03 -6.84 19.50
CA PHE A 37 -3.88 -6.32 18.44
C PHE A 37 -3.41 -6.86 17.10
N ILE A 38 -4.35 -7.40 16.30
CA ILE A 38 -4.08 -7.93 14.95
C ILE A 38 -3.49 -6.86 14.01
N ASN A 39 -3.74 -5.57 14.29
CA ASN A 39 -3.17 -4.43 13.56
C ASN A 39 -2.47 -3.44 14.52
N ASN A 40 -1.32 -3.85 15.07
CA ASN A 40 -0.54 -3.00 15.96
C ASN A 40 0.25 -1.94 15.16
N THR A 41 -0.38 -0.80 14.90
CA THR A 41 0.21 0.30 14.13
C THR A 41 1.43 0.94 14.79
N ALA A 42 1.57 0.85 16.12
CA ALA A 42 2.72 1.39 16.84
C ALA A 42 3.99 0.59 16.53
N VAL A 43 3.90 -0.75 16.59
CA VAL A 43 5.03 -1.64 16.28
C VAL A 43 5.39 -1.57 14.78
N LEU A 44 4.39 -1.47 13.89
CA LEU A 44 4.65 -1.30 12.46
C LEU A 44 5.43 -0.02 12.16
N LYS A 45 5.08 1.10 12.79
CA LYS A 45 5.82 2.36 12.65
C LYS A 45 7.22 2.29 13.23
N GLN A 46 7.38 1.62 14.37
CA GLN A 46 8.70 1.39 14.96
C GLN A 46 9.59 0.59 14.01
N LYS A 47 9.07 -0.50 13.42
CA LYS A 47 9.82 -1.32 12.47
C LYS A 47 10.12 -0.61 11.17
N LEU A 48 9.21 0.23 10.69
CA LEU A 48 9.46 1.10 9.54
C LEU A 48 10.66 2.01 9.84
N ALA A 49 10.68 2.68 10.99
CA ALA A 49 11.79 3.56 11.40
C ALA A 49 13.13 2.81 11.58
N GLU A 50 13.10 1.54 12.01
CA GLU A 50 14.31 0.71 12.09
C GLU A 50 14.87 0.31 10.71
N MET A 51 14.02 0.24 9.68
CA MET A 51 14.39 -0.15 8.31
C MET A 51 14.61 1.04 7.38
N GLU A 52 14.13 2.22 7.76
CA GLU A 52 14.24 3.44 6.97
C GLU A 52 15.70 3.85 6.86
N LEU A 53 16.16 4.01 5.62
CA LEU A 53 17.51 4.50 5.31
C LEU A 53 17.41 5.97 4.95
N ASP A 54 18.19 6.80 5.64
CA ASP A 54 18.33 8.23 5.32
C ASP A 54 19.35 8.38 4.18
N LEU A 55 18.87 8.22 2.95
CA LEU A 55 19.66 8.30 1.72
C LEU A 55 19.13 9.41 0.84
N ASP A 56 20.03 10.02 0.07
CA ASP A 56 19.64 10.96 -0.96
C ASP A 56 18.77 10.25 -2.00
N TRP A 57 17.79 10.97 -2.54
CA TRP A 57 16.86 10.39 -3.52
C TRP A 57 17.57 9.76 -4.72
N VAL A 58 18.73 10.29 -5.13
CA VAL A 58 19.51 9.78 -6.26
C VAL A 58 20.02 8.34 -6.04
N GLU A 59 20.18 7.92 -4.79
CA GLU A 59 20.67 6.57 -4.46
C GLU A 59 19.56 5.52 -4.51
N THR A 60 18.30 5.95 -4.31
CA THR A 60 17.13 5.06 -4.32
C THR A 60 16.34 5.15 -5.63
N LEU A 61 16.40 6.28 -6.33
CA LEU A 61 15.64 6.62 -7.54
C LEU A 61 14.13 6.30 -7.44
N THR A 62 13.61 6.27 -6.21
CA THR A 62 12.26 5.81 -5.94
C THR A 62 11.26 6.94 -6.21
N MET A 63 10.20 6.61 -6.94
CA MET A 63 9.15 7.56 -7.35
C MET A 63 7.79 6.99 -6.94
N VAL A 64 7.01 7.78 -6.21
CA VAL A 64 5.65 7.42 -5.78
C VAL A 64 4.67 8.36 -6.47
N ASN A 65 4.23 7.95 -7.66
CA ASN A 65 3.52 8.82 -8.59
C ASN A 65 2.09 8.34 -8.82
N GLY A 66 1.19 9.31 -9.02
CA GLY A 66 -0.15 9.07 -9.57
C GLY A 66 -0.10 8.84 -11.09
N LEU A 67 -1.29 8.80 -11.71
CA LEU A 67 -1.40 8.75 -13.16
C LEU A 67 -0.94 10.06 -13.78
N ALA A 68 -0.26 9.99 -14.93
CA ALA A 68 0.08 11.17 -15.72
C ALA A 68 -1.19 11.99 -16.08
N PRO A 69 -1.08 13.32 -16.27
CA PRO A 69 -2.20 14.13 -16.73
C PRO A 69 -2.66 13.66 -18.12
N LEU A 70 -3.98 13.54 -18.34
CA LEU A 70 -4.51 13.26 -19.68
C LEU A 70 -4.42 14.52 -20.52
N THR A 71 -3.97 14.38 -21.77
CA THR A 71 -4.26 15.39 -22.77
C THR A 71 -5.73 15.27 -23.19
N PRO A 72 -6.36 16.37 -23.65
CA PRO A 72 -7.75 16.34 -24.10
C PRO A 72 -8.02 15.27 -25.17
N GLU A 73 -7.08 15.10 -26.10
CA GLU A 73 -7.15 14.09 -27.18
C GLU A 73 -7.22 12.65 -26.65
N LEU A 74 -6.38 12.31 -25.67
CA LEU A 74 -6.41 10.98 -25.06
C LEU A 74 -7.67 10.77 -24.22
N SER A 75 -8.20 11.84 -23.63
CA SER A 75 -9.44 11.79 -22.86
C SER A 75 -10.65 11.48 -23.74
N GLU A 76 -10.70 12.05 -24.94
CA GLU A 76 -11.76 11.76 -25.92
C GLU A 76 -11.65 10.33 -26.46
N GLN A 77 -10.43 9.83 -26.66
CA GLN A 77 -10.22 8.49 -27.22
C GLN A 77 -10.48 7.36 -26.21
N PHE A 78 -10.04 7.54 -24.96
CA PHE A 78 -10.02 6.47 -23.95
C PHE A 78 -11.03 6.67 -22.81
N GLY A 79 -11.70 7.82 -22.74
CA GLY A 79 -12.62 8.17 -21.66
C GLY A 79 -11.94 8.31 -20.30
N ASP A 80 -12.73 8.27 -19.22
CA ASP A 80 -12.20 8.23 -17.86
C ASP A 80 -11.44 6.91 -17.63
N MET A 81 -10.12 7.05 -17.45
CA MET A 81 -9.20 5.94 -17.15
C MET A 81 -9.07 5.69 -15.64
N GLU A 82 -9.98 6.23 -14.82
CA GLU A 82 -10.02 5.90 -13.40
C GLU A 82 -10.46 4.44 -13.23
N LEU A 83 -9.61 3.66 -12.55
CA LEU A 83 -9.94 2.31 -12.15
C LEU A 83 -10.87 2.39 -10.95
N GLU A 84 -12.07 1.82 -11.08
CA GLU A 84 -12.99 1.67 -9.97
C GLU A 84 -12.34 0.87 -8.84
N LYS A 85 -12.27 1.46 -7.65
CA LYS A 85 -11.71 0.78 -6.47
C LYS A 85 -12.71 -0.26 -6.01
N ASN A 86 -12.37 -1.53 -6.13
CA ASN A 86 -13.16 -2.62 -5.56
C ASN A 86 -13.29 -2.44 -4.04
N ARG A 87 -14.46 -1.98 -3.60
CA ARG A 87 -14.81 -1.91 -2.17
C ARG A 87 -15.33 -3.28 -1.74
N LYS A 88 -14.82 -3.78 -0.60
CA LYS A 88 -15.25 -5.06 -0.03
C LYS A 88 -16.78 -5.03 0.21
N GLY A 89 -17.53 -5.83 -0.54
CA GLY A 89 -19.00 -5.86 -0.49
C GLY A 89 -19.72 -5.33 -1.75
N ALA A 90 -19.00 -4.73 -2.70
CA ALA A 90 -19.55 -4.43 -4.02
C ALA A 90 -19.58 -5.71 -4.87
N VAL A 91 -20.77 -6.25 -5.11
CA VAL A 91 -20.97 -7.37 -6.04
C VAL A 91 -20.89 -6.81 -7.45
N ILE A 92 -19.80 -7.09 -8.16
CA ILE A 92 -19.67 -6.78 -9.58
C ILE A 92 -20.69 -7.64 -10.33
N LYS A 93 -21.67 -7.01 -10.98
CA LYS A 93 -22.73 -7.69 -11.74
C LYS A 93 -22.18 -8.11 -13.11
N GLY A 94 -21.54 -9.27 -13.15
CA GLY A 94 -21.18 -9.95 -14.40
C GLY A 94 -19.70 -9.85 -14.76
N SER A 95 -19.19 -10.92 -15.38
CA SER A 95 -17.80 -11.08 -15.80
C SER A 95 -17.33 -10.06 -16.86
N SER A 96 -18.24 -9.32 -17.48
CA SER A 96 -17.95 -8.31 -18.51
C SER A 96 -17.77 -6.89 -17.96
N GLU A 97 -18.05 -6.66 -16.67
CA GLU A 97 -17.95 -5.35 -15.99
C GLU A 97 -16.92 -5.36 -14.85
N ASP A 98 -16.08 -6.40 -14.77
CA ASP A 98 -15.03 -6.46 -13.75
C ASP A 98 -13.86 -5.55 -14.15
N PRO A 99 -13.51 -4.52 -13.35
CA PRO A 99 -12.32 -3.70 -13.59
C PRO A 99 -11.03 -4.54 -13.65
N VAL A 100 -11.03 -5.73 -13.03
CA VAL A 100 -9.92 -6.69 -13.07
C VAL A 100 -9.82 -7.40 -14.42
N HIS A 101 -10.89 -7.45 -15.23
CA HIS A 101 -10.90 -8.11 -16.53
C HIS A 101 -10.70 -7.16 -17.73
N HIS A 102 -10.65 -5.84 -17.51
CA HIS A 102 -10.27 -4.87 -18.54
C HIS A 102 -8.74 -4.70 -18.62
N ASP A 103 -8.07 -5.70 -19.19
CA ASP A 103 -6.60 -5.73 -19.29
C ASP A 103 -6.02 -4.48 -19.96
N PHE A 104 -6.60 -4.04 -21.07
CA PHE A 104 -6.17 -2.83 -21.78
C PHE A 104 -6.20 -1.56 -20.91
N LYS A 105 -7.28 -1.36 -20.13
CA LYS A 105 -7.41 -0.18 -19.25
C LYS A 105 -6.37 -0.24 -18.12
N ARG A 106 -6.12 -1.44 -17.58
CA ARG A 106 -5.10 -1.66 -16.55
C ARG A 106 -3.69 -1.42 -17.07
N GLU A 107 -3.36 -1.98 -18.23
CA GLU A 107 -2.06 -1.77 -18.88
C GLU A 107 -1.83 -0.28 -19.16
N MET A 108 -2.85 0.41 -19.66
CA MET A 108 -2.78 1.85 -19.89
C MET A 108 -2.58 2.64 -18.59
N ALA A 109 -3.24 2.25 -17.49
CA ALA A 109 -3.02 2.87 -16.18
C ALA A 109 -1.56 2.71 -15.71
N PHE A 110 -0.99 1.51 -15.81
CA PHE A 110 0.42 1.26 -15.48
C PHE A 110 1.38 2.05 -16.37
N TYR A 111 1.13 2.06 -17.67
CA TYR A 111 1.92 2.83 -18.64
C TYR A 111 1.94 4.31 -18.27
N ARG A 112 0.78 4.87 -17.90
CA ARG A 112 0.66 6.30 -17.57
C ARG A 112 1.23 6.65 -16.20
N GLN A 113 1.17 5.74 -15.25
CA GLN A 113 1.88 5.89 -13.98
C GLN A 113 3.40 5.90 -14.20
N ALA A 114 3.92 4.99 -15.03
CA ALA A 114 5.33 4.96 -15.42
C ALA A 114 5.73 6.23 -16.19
N GLN A 115 4.88 6.70 -17.09
CA GLN A 115 5.10 7.96 -17.83
C GLN A 115 5.22 9.16 -16.86
N ALA A 116 4.36 9.25 -15.85
CA ALA A 116 4.45 10.30 -14.83
C ALA A 116 5.79 10.26 -14.09
N ALA A 117 6.25 9.06 -13.70
CA ALA A 117 7.55 8.88 -13.05
C ALA A 117 8.72 9.32 -13.94
N VAL A 118 8.65 9.06 -15.25
CA VAL A 118 9.68 9.50 -16.20
C VAL A 118 9.67 11.01 -16.39
N LEU A 119 8.49 11.62 -16.54
CA LEU A 119 8.33 13.07 -16.72
C LEU A 119 8.85 13.87 -15.53
N GLU A 120 8.71 13.35 -14.31
CA GLU A 120 9.23 14.00 -13.10
C GLU A 120 10.70 13.62 -12.82
N GLY A 121 11.04 12.34 -12.98
CA GLY A 121 12.35 11.81 -12.62
C GLY A 121 13.49 12.27 -13.52
N ILE A 122 13.26 12.35 -14.85
CA ILE A 122 14.31 12.76 -15.79
C ILE A 122 14.79 14.20 -15.52
N PRO A 123 13.92 15.22 -15.40
CA PRO A 123 14.35 16.56 -15.05
C PRO A 123 15.11 16.63 -13.72
N ARG A 124 14.67 15.86 -12.72
CA ARG A 124 15.34 15.80 -11.41
C ARG A 124 16.76 15.22 -11.52
N LEU A 125 16.96 14.21 -12.36
CA LEU A 125 18.29 13.68 -12.68
C LEU A 125 19.17 14.68 -13.44
N HIS A 126 18.60 15.41 -14.40
CA HIS A 126 19.33 16.44 -15.14
C HIS A 126 19.78 17.59 -14.25
N GLN A 127 18.97 18.00 -13.26
CA GLN A 127 19.35 19.00 -12.26
C GLN A 127 20.55 18.56 -11.41
N LEU A 128 20.70 17.25 -11.18
CA LEU A 128 21.85 16.66 -10.49
C LEU A 128 23.05 16.40 -11.43
N GLY A 129 22.95 16.75 -12.71
CA GLY A 129 24.01 16.54 -13.71
C GLY A 129 24.14 15.09 -14.19
N VAL A 130 23.14 14.23 -13.96
CA VAL A 130 23.18 12.82 -14.36
C VAL A 130 22.71 12.67 -15.81
N VAL A 131 23.50 11.97 -16.63
CA VAL A 131 23.15 11.66 -18.03
C VAL A 131 22.17 10.49 -18.06
N THR A 132 20.98 10.69 -18.65
CA THR A 132 19.90 9.69 -18.65
C THR A 132 19.72 8.96 -19.98
N ARG A 133 20.21 9.52 -21.09
CA ARG A 133 20.08 8.91 -22.42
C ARG A 133 21.28 8.01 -22.72
N ARG A 134 21.00 6.75 -23.07
CA ARG A 134 22.02 5.83 -23.60
C ARG A 134 22.49 6.33 -24.98
N PRO A 135 23.80 6.57 -25.19
CA PRO A 135 24.33 6.86 -26.52
C PRO A 135 24.16 5.68 -27.47
N ASP A 136 23.98 5.95 -28.76
CA ASP A 136 23.82 4.90 -29.78
C ASP A 136 25.15 4.13 -30.01
N ASP A 137 26.28 4.77 -29.71
CA ASP A 137 27.65 4.22 -29.83
C ASP A 137 28.17 3.64 -28.50
N TYR A 138 27.28 3.34 -27.55
CA TYR A 138 27.64 2.72 -26.28
C TYR A 138 27.21 1.25 -26.24
N PHE A 139 28.15 0.35 -26.57
CA PHE A 139 27.92 -1.09 -26.59
C PHE A 139 28.25 -1.73 -25.24
N ALA A 140 27.20 -2.14 -24.53
CA ALA A 140 27.29 -2.90 -23.29
C ALA A 140 26.35 -4.12 -23.36
N GLN A 141 26.50 -5.06 -22.44
CA GLN A 141 25.61 -6.22 -22.37
C GLN A 141 24.17 -5.77 -22.11
N MET A 142 23.26 -6.15 -23.00
CA MET A 142 21.83 -5.87 -22.88
C MET A 142 21.08 -7.03 -22.21
N ALA A 143 19.89 -6.75 -21.66
CA ALA A 143 19.07 -7.76 -21.00
C ALA A 143 18.61 -8.90 -21.93
N LYS A 144 18.54 -8.65 -23.25
CA LYS A 144 18.22 -9.63 -24.29
C LYS A 144 19.33 -9.63 -25.34
N SER A 145 19.67 -10.81 -25.88
CA SER A 145 20.66 -10.93 -26.96
C SER A 145 20.11 -10.39 -28.28
N ASP A 146 21.00 -9.94 -29.17
CA ASP A 146 20.60 -9.46 -30.50
C ASP A 146 19.90 -10.57 -31.30
N THR A 147 20.37 -11.81 -31.17
CA THR A 147 19.73 -12.99 -31.77
C THR A 147 18.30 -13.23 -31.28
N HIS A 148 17.95 -12.80 -30.06
CA HIS A 148 16.58 -12.85 -29.56
C HIS A 148 15.76 -11.67 -30.12
N MET A 149 16.36 -10.50 -30.29
CA MET A 149 15.65 -9.31 -30.78
C MET A 149 15.37 -9.33 -32.28
N THR A 150 16.16 -10.08 -33.06
CA THR A 150 15.96 -10.26 -34.51
C THR A 150 15.02 -11.42 -34.85
N LYS A 151 14.63 -12.25 -33.87
CA LYS A 151 13.60 -13.28 -34.02
C LYS A 151 12.21 -12.67 -33.90
#